data_AF-A0A254UD59-F1
#
_entry.id   AF-A0A254UD59-F1
#
_cell.length_a   1.000
_cell.length_b   1.000
_cell.length_c   1.000
_cell.angle_alpha   90.00
_cell.angle_beta   90.00
_cell.angle_gamma   90.00
#
_symmetry.space_group_name_H-M   'P 1'
#
loop_
_entity.id
_entity.type
_entity.pdbx_description
1 polymer ?
#
loop_
_entity_poly.entity_id
_entity_poly.type
_entity_poly.pdbx_seq_one_letter_code
_entity_poly.pdbx_strand_id
1 'polypeptide(L)'
;MQLTSIAIILFAAMGAIATPITAEADNLAAREAELSKYGGECSVEHNTCTYLKGGKDHIVSCPSAANLRCKTERHHCEYDEHHKTVDCQTPV
;
A
#
# COMPACT_ATOMS: atom_id res chain seq x y z
N MET A 1 -62.65 3.12 24.61
CA MET A 1 -62.58 2.04 23.60
C MET A 1 -61.53 2.45 22.59
N GLN A 2 -60.46 1.74 22.27
CA GLN A 2 -59.97 0.40 22.59
C GLN A 2 -58.44 0.50 22.51
N LEU A 3 -57.75 -0.15 23.46
CA LEU A 3 -56.33 -0.47 23.35
C LEU A 3 -56.21 -1.52 22.24
N THR A 4 -55.59 -1.15 21.12
CA THR A 4 -55.30 -2.08 20.02
C THR A 4 -54.06 -2.91 20.36
N SER A 5 -54.26 -4.23 20.39
CA SER A 5 -53.32 -5.26 20.79
C SER A 5 -52.09 -5.39 19.88
N ILE A 6 -50.98 -5.77 20.53
CA ILE A 6 -49.64 -6.04 20.00
C ILE A 6 -49.60 -7.39 19.27
N ALA A 7 -48.85 -7.47 18.15
CA ALA A 7 -48.19 -8.71 17.73
C ALA A 7 -46.96 -8.39 16.87
N ILE A 8 -45.80 -8.20 17.49
CA ILE A 8 -44.51 -8.14 16.79
C ILE A 8 -43.91 -9.54 16.85
N ILE A 9 -43.96 -10.25 15.73
CA ILE A 9 -43.29 -11.56 15.59
C ILE A 9 -41.80 -11.29 15.38
N LEU A 10 -41.00 -11.57 16.41
CA LEU A 10 -39.53 -11.56 16.34
C LEU A 10 -39.04 -12.84 15.68
N PHE A 11 -38.76 -12.79 14.38
CA PHE A 11 -37.92 -13.80 13.74
C PHE A 11 -36.45 -13.49 14.05
N ALA A 12 -35.90 -14.18 15.05
CA ALA A 12 -34.47 -14.26 15.25
C ALA A 12 -33.87 -15.14 14.15
N ALA A 13 -33.56 -14.56 12.99
CA ALA A 13 -32.65 -15.17 12.04
C ALA A 13 -31.23 -15.03 12.61
N MET A 14 -30.77 -16.05 13.32
CA MET A 14 -29.34 -16.26 13.53
C MET A 14 -28.73 -16.62 12.17
N GLY A 15 -28.52 -15.61 11.33
CA GLY A 15 -27.63 -15.71 10.20
C GLY A 15 -26.23 -15.89 10.76
N ALA A 16 -25.63 -17.04 10.50
CA ALA A 16 -24.24 -17.30 10.83
C ALA A 16 -23.38 -16.13 10.34
N ILE A 17 -22.81 -15.36 11.25
CA ILE A 17 -21.64 -14.56 10.93
C ILE A 17 -20.48 -15.53 10.71
N ALA A 18 -20.40 -16.09 9.49
CA ALA A 18 -19.13 -16.61 9.02
C ALA A 18 -18.23 -15.39 8.87
N THR A 19 -17.54 -15.03 9.95
CA THR A 19 -16.49 -14.02 9.95
C THR A 19 -15.40 -14.47 8.97
N PRO A 20 -15.19 -13.83 7.81
CA PRO A 20 -14.08 -14.16 6.94
C PRO A 20 -12.83 -13.39 7.38
N ILE A 21 -12.62 -13.12 8.67
CA ILE A 21 -11.62 -12.14 9.13
C ILE A 21 -10.18 -12.57 8.80
N THR A 22 -9.92 -13.82 8.41
CA THR A 22 -8.56 -14.28 8.10
C THR A 22 -8.14 -14.06 6.63
N ALA A 23 -9.07 -13.94 5.68
CA ALA A 23 -8.72 -13.73 4.26
C ALA A 23 -8.64 -12.22 3.89
N GLU A 24 -9.37 -11.38 4.61
CA GLU A 24 -9.42 -9.93 4.39
C GLU A 24 -8.24 -9.21 5.04
N ALA A 25 -7.70 -9.71 6.16
CA ALA A 25 -6.51 -9.13 6.80
C ALA A 25 -5.25 -9.24 5.91
N ASP A 26 -5.07 -10.37 5.22
CA ASP A 26 -3.95 -10.59 4.29
C ASP A 26 -4.05 -9.68 3.06
N ASN A 27 -5.29 -9.49 2.55
CA ASN A 27 -5.58 -8.56 1.44
C ASN A 27 -5.47 -7.08 1.85
N LEU A 28 -5.83 -6.72 3.08
CA LEU A 28 -5.64 -5.36 3.59
C LEU A 28 -4.15 -5.04 3.73
N ALA A 29 -3.35 -5.95 4.32
CA ALA A 29 -1.91 -5.76 4.46
C ALA A 29 -1.22 -5.65 3.09
N ALA A 30 -1.63 -6.45 2.10
CA ALA A 30 -1.11 -6.34 0.74
C ALA A 30 -1.50 -5.01 0.06
N ARG A 31 -2.74 -4.55 0.23
CA ARG A 31 -3.20 -3.24 -0.30
C ARG A 31 -2.53 -2.06 0.40
N GLU A 32 -2.30 -2.13 1.71
CA GLU A 32 -1.60 -1.09 2.47
C GLU A 32 -0.11 -1.04 2.11
N ALA A 33 0.50 -2.21 1.86
CA ALA A 33 1.87 -2.29 1.34
C ALA A 33 1.99 -1.71 -0.08
N GLU A 34 0.99 -1.93 -0.95
CA GLU A 34 0.93 -1.28 -2.27
C GLU A 34 0.74 0.24 -2.17
N LEU A 35 -0.09 0.72 -1.24
CA LEU A 35 -0.27 2.16 -1.00
C LEU A 35 0.97 2.86 -0.41
N SER A 36 1.92 2.08 0.12
CA SER A 36 3.14 2.57 0.76
C SER A 36 4.33 2.63 -0.20
N LYS A 37 4.15 2.22 -1.46
CA LYS A 37 5.18 2.26 -2.49
C LYS A 37 5.05 3.51 -3.34
N TYR A 38 6.15 4.21 -3.50
CA TYR A 38 6.22 5.46 -4.27
C TYR A 38 7.17 5.28 -5.45
N GLY A 39 6.59 5.38 -6.65
CA GLY A 39 7.35 5.43 -7.89
C GLY A 39 8.10 6.75 -8.05
N GLY A 40 9.33 6.68 -8.54
CA GLY A 40 10.21 7.82 -8.75
C GLY A 40 11.12 7.66 -9.97
N GLU A 41 12.02 8.63 -10.11
CA GLU A 41 13.06 8.68 -11.14
C GLU A 41 14.47 8.62 -10.52
N CYS A 42 15.33 7.82 -11.11
CA CYS A 42 16.74 7.70 -10.76
C CYS A 42 17.57 8.89 -11.26
N SER A 43 18.53 9.33 -10.45
CA SER A 43 19.68 10.14 -10.87
C SER A 43 20.94 9.28 -10.81
N VAL A 44 21.66 9.12 -11.92
CA VAL A 44 22.94 8.37 -11.97
C VAL A 44 24.07 9.22 -11.42
N GLU A 45 24.09 10.52 -11.72
CA GLU A 45 25.10 11.45 -11.20
C GLU A 45 25.14 11.44 -9.66
N HIS A 46 23.97 11.49 -9.03
CA HIS A 46 23.86 11.55 -7.57
C HIS A 46 23.58 10.20 -6.92
N ASN A 47 23.31 9.15 -7.71
CA ASN A 47 22.86 7.84 -7.24
C ASN A 47 21.68 7.95 -6.26
N THR A 48 20.65 8.71 -6.64
CA THR A 48 19.46 8.96 -5.83
C THR A 48 18.19 8.58 -6.58
N CYS A 49 17.14 8.27 -5.83
CA CYS A 49 15.78 8.13 -6.32
C CYS A 49 14.96 9.33 -5.84
N THR A 50 14.32 10.04 -6.77
CA THR A 50 13.40 11.14 -6.46
C THR A 50 11.98 10.67 -6.69
N TYR A 51 11.15 10.68 -5.64
CA TYR A 51 9.76 10.26 -5.70
C TYR A 51 8.82 11.34 -5.16
N LEU A 52 7.59 11.36 -5.65
CA LEU A 52 6.58 12.30 -5.21
C LEU A 52 5.74 11.69 -4.08
N LYS A 53 5.66 12.37 -2.94
CA LYS A 53 4.77 12.00 -1.84
C LYS A 53 4.02 13.22 -1.33
N GLY A 54 2.69 13.14 -1.29
CA GLY A 54 1.86 14.24 -0.81
C GLY A 54 2.06 15.56 -1.58
N GLY A 55 2.39 15.48 -2.87
CA GLY A 55 2.63 16.64 -3.73
C GLY A 55 3.99 17.32 -3.52
N LYS A 56 4.94 16.68 -2.83
CA LYS A 56 6.31 17.15 -2.67
C LYS A 56 7.30 16.11 -3.14
N ASP A 57 8.41 16.57 -3.71
CA ASP A 57 9.52 15.70 -4.08
C ASP A 57 10.33 15.32 -2.84
N HIS A 58 10.65 14.04 -2.76
CA HIS A 58 11.52 13.46 -1.76
C HIS A 58 12.68 12.77 -2.46
N ILE A 59 13.88 12.93 -1.90
CA ILE A 59 15.11 12.37 -2.45
C ILE A 59 15.67 11.37 -1.45
N VAL A 60 15.94 10.16 -1.90
CA VAL A 60 16.59 9.10 -1.12
C VAL A 60 17.80 8.55 -1.87
N SER A 61 18.85 8.19 -1.14
CA SER A 61 20.04 7.59 -1.73
C SER A 61 19.80 6.13 -2.09
N CYS A 62 20.21 5.75 -3.30
CA CYS A 62 20.23 4.36 -3.73
C CYS A 62 21.43 3.63 -3.14
N PRO A 63 21.36 2.29 -2.97
CA PRO A 63 22.52 1.51 -2.56
C PRO A 63 23.67 1.64 -3.58
N SER A 64 24.92 1.67 -3.10
CA SER A 64 26.10 1.85 -3.97
C SER A 64 26.53 0.58 -4.71
N ALA A 65 25.95 -0.58 -4.37
CA ALA A 65 26.27 -1.85 -5.02
C ALA A 65 25.93 -1.80 -6.52
N ALA A 66 26.78 -2.37 -7.37
CA ALA A 66 26.66 -2.23 -8.82
C ALA A 66 25.32 -2.76 -9.39
N ASN A 67 24.71 -3.74 -8.72
CA ASN A 67 23.43 -4.34 -9.07
C ASN A 67 22.22 -3.69 -8.39
N LEU A 68 22.41 -2.64 -7.59
CA LEU A 68 21.33 -1.94 -6.88
C LEU A 68 21.35 -0.42 -7.08
N ARG A 69 22.47 0.14 -7.57
CA ARG A 69 22.59 1.56 -7.90
C ARG A 69 21.81 1.93 -9.16
N CYS A 70 21.51 3.22 -9.33
CA CYS A 70 21.00 3.74 -10.59
C CYS A 70 22.02 3.52 -11.71
N LYS A 71 21.57 2.92 -12.82
CA LYS A 71 22.40 2.66 -14.01
C LYS A 71 22.05 3.58 -15.19
N THR A 72 20.83 4.09 -15.20
CA THR A 72 20.27 4.88 -16.29
C THR A 72 19.55 6.09 -15.71
N GLU A 73 19.84 7.26 -16.26
CA GLU A 73 19.20 8.51 -15.84
C GLU A 73 17.70 8.44 -16.10
N ARG A 74 16.92 8.93 -15.13
CA ARG A 74 15.44 8.94 -15.15
C ARG A 74 14.79 7.57 -15.31
N HIS A 75 15.54 6.48 -15.05
CA HIS A 75 14.94 5.15 -14.95
C HIS A 75 14.03 5.06 -13.74
N HIS A 76 13.06 4.16 -13.79
CA HIS A 76 12.12 3.97 -12.69
C HIS A 76 12.85 3.45 -11.44
N CYS A 77 12.50 4.01 -10.30
CA CYS A 77 12.88 3.52 -8.97
C CYS A 77 11.64 3.51 -8.06
N GLU A 78 11.65 2.69 -7.02
CA GLU A 78 10.55 2.54 -6.08
C GLU A 78 11.04 2.72 -4.66
N TYR A 79 10.41 3.62 -3.89
CA TYR A 79 10.60 3.74 -2.46
C TYR A 79 9.47 3.04 -1.72
N ASP A 80 9.80 2.03 -0.94
CA ASP A 80 8.87 1.34 -0.05
C ASP A 80 8.90 2.01 1.33
N GLU A 81 7.86 2.77 1.64
CA GLU A 81 7.75 3.47 2.90
C GLU A 81 7.52 2.53 4.09
N HIS A 82 6.87 1.39 3.87
CA HIS A 82 6.61 0.42 4.93
C HIS A 82 7.93 -0.19 5.43
N HIS A 83 8.79 -0.60 4.49
CA HIS A 83 10.08 -1.21 4.79
C HIS A 83 11.25 -0.21 4.92
N LYS A 84 11.02 1.06 4.57
CA LYS A 84 12.05 2.12 4.51
C LYS A 84 13.20 1.76 3.57
N THR A 85 12.90 1.06 2.47
CA THR A 85 13.86 0.60 1.47
C THR A 85 13.62 1.27 0.13
N VAL A 86 14.66 1.35 -0.70
CA VAL A 86 14.56 1.82 -2.08
C VAL A 86 15.08 0.75 -3.03
N ASP A 87 14.32 0.49 -4.09
CA ASP A 87 14.75 -0.28 -5.25
C ASP A 87 15.02 0.69 -6.41
N CYS A 88 16.26 0.71 -6.90
CA CYS A 88 16.68 1.58 -8.00
C CYS A 88 16.98 0.79 -9.28
N GLN A 89 16.62 -0.49 -9.32
CA GLN A 89 16.70 -1.35 -10.52
C GLN A 89 15.38 -2.09 -10.77
N THR A 90 14.25 -1.44 -10.49
CA THR A 90 12.94 -2.01 -10.78
C THR A 90 12.86 -2.39 -12.27
N PRO A 91 12.64 -3.67 -12.61
CA PRO A 91 12.46 -4.08 -13.99
C PRO A 91 11.14 -3.51 -14.52
N VAL A 92 11.18 -2.97 -15.74
CA VAL A 92 9.99 -2.52 -16.48
C VAL A 92 9.27 -3.67 -17.16
#